data_AF-A0A101X2W8-F1
#
_entry.id   AF-A0A101X2W8-F1
#
_cell.length_a   1.000
_cell.length_b   1.000
_cell.length_c   1.000
_cell.angle_alpha   90.00
_cell.angle_beta   90.00
_cell.angle_gamma   90.00
#
_symmetry.space_group_name_H-M   'P 1'
#
loop_
_entity.id
_entity.type
_entity.pdbx_description
1 polymer ?
#
loop_
_entity_poly.entity_id
_entity_poly.type
_entity_poly.pdbx_seq_one_letter_code
_entity_poly.pdbx_strand_id
1 'polypeptide(L)' 'MKAVVLGNMTRRQAEALKRLGFHVLNGSAKPDLDNSIVVVVDDRPLAERLGALYMSREELEEFLRFAEPELRVPD' A
#
# COMPACT_ATOMS: atom_id res chain seq x y z
N MET A 1 8.93 -13.15 -1.13
CA MET A 1 8.04 -12.20 -1.83
C MET A 1 7.43 -11.25 -0.81
N LYS A 2 7.61 -9.94 -0.97
CA LYS A 2 7.10 -8.90 -0.05
C LYS A 2 6.00 -8.08 -0.76
N ALA A 3 4.94 -7.71 -0.05
CA ALA A 3 3.93 -6.78 -0.57
C ALA A 3 4.36 -5.36 -0.22
N VAL A 4 4.70 -4.57 -1.24
CA VAL A 4 5.19 -3.20 -1.10
C VAL A 4 4.12 -2.24 -1.60
N VAL A 5 3.79 -1.24 -0.79
CA VAL A 5 2.83 -0.19 -1.15
C VAL A 5 3.56 1.15 -1.20
N LEU A 6 3.34 1.92 -2.26
CA LEU A 6 3.84 3.28 -2.41
C LEU A 6 2.77 4.18 -3.04
N GLY A 7 3.01 5.49 -3.07
CA GLY A 7 2.11 6.46 -3.69
C GLY A 7 1.49 7.43 -2.69
N ASN A 8 0.42 8.11 -3.10
CA ASN A 8 -0.20 9.17 -2.33
C ASN A 8 -1.15 8.59 -1.28
N MET A 9 -0.73 8.61 -0.03
CA MET A 9 -1.54 8.16 1.10
C MET A 9 -1.28 9.04 2.32
N THR A 10 -2.29 9.16 3.18
CA THR A 10 -2.14 9.85 4.46
C THR A 10 -1.26 9.04 5.41
N ARG A 11 -0.66 9.71 6.40
CA ARG A 11 0.10 9.03 7.46
C ARG A 11 -0.73 7.95 8.18
N ARG A 12 -2.02 8.18 8.39
CA ARG A 12 -2.92 7.21 9.04
C ARG A 12 -3.10 5.95 8.18
N GLN A 13 -3.28 6.11 6.88
CA GLN A 13 -3.40 4.98 5.94
C GLN A 13 -2.09 4.18 5.86
N ALA A 14 -0.95 4.88 5.78
CA ALA A 14 0.37 4.23 5.81
C ALA A 14 0.59 3.41 7.07
N GLU A 15 0.25 3.94 8.25
CA GLU A 15 0.37 3.19 9.51
C GLU A 15 -0.60 2.00 9.60
N ALA A 16 -1.82 2.13 9.08
CA ALA A 16 -2.76 1.01 9.02
C ALA A 16 -2.23 -0.11 8.12
N LEU A 17 -1.72 0.21 6.93
CA LEU A 17 -1.09 -0.75 6.02
C LEU A 17 0.11 -1.45 6.66
N LYS A 18 0.97 -0.73 7.40
CA LYS A 18 2.09 -1.34 8.13
C LYS A 18 1.63 -2.36 9.17
N ARG A 19 0.55 -2.05 9.91
CA ARG A 19 -0.03 -2.97 10.91
C ARG A 19 -0.62 -4.22 10.27
N LEU A 20 -1.10 -4.11 9.03
CA LEU A 20 -1.55 -5.24 8.21
C LEU A 20 -0.39 -6.02 7.56
N GLY A 21 0.87 -5.67 7.86
CA GLY A 21 2.05 -6.38 7.38
C GLY A 21 2.61 -5.89 6.04
N PHE A 22 2.04 -4.85 5.45
CA PHE A 22 2.57 -4.27 4.21
C PHE A 22 3.87 -3.48 4.46
N HIS A 23 4.77 -3.52 3.50
CA HIS A 23 5.91 -2.61 3.48
C HIS A 23 5.52 -1.32 2.77
N VAL A 24 5.37 -0.24 3.52
CA VAL A 24 5.02 1.07 2.96
C VAL A 24 6.28 1.87 2.69
N LEU A 25 6.50 2.24 1.42
CA LEU A 25 7.59 3.12 1.01
C LEU A 25 7.08 4.54 0.84
N ASN A 26 7.84 5.49 1.39
CA ASN A 26 7.64 6.91 1.11
C ASN A 26 8.23 7.22 -0.28
N GLY A 27 7.63 8.17 -1.01
CA GLY A 27 7.87 8.41 -2.44
C GLY A 27 9.31 8.69 -2.91
N SER A 28 10.30 8.71 -2.01
CA SER A 28 11.72 8.79 -2.32
C SER A 28 12.43 7.42 -2.44
N ALA A 29 11.81 6.33 -1.98
CA ALA A 29 12.40 4.99 -2.06
C ALA A 29 11.90 4.23 -3.31
N LYS A 30 12.84 3.68 -4.10
CA LYS A 30 12.50 2.78 -5.21
C LYS A 30 12.27 1.37 -4.65
N PRO A 31 11.13 0.72 -4.93
CA PRO A 31 10.93 -0.67 -4.57
C PRO A 31 11.87 -1.57 -5.39
N ASP A 32 12.34 -2.65 -4.77
CA ASP A 32 12.96 -3.76 -5.48
C ASP A 32 11.84 -4.59 -6.14
N LEU A 33 11.79 -4.56 -7.47
CA LEU A 33 10.71 -5.15 -8.28
C LEU A 33 10.88 -6.66 -8.47
N ASP A 34 12.09 -7.21 -8.35
CA ASP A 34 12.36 -8.61 -8.73
C ASP A 34 11.87 -9.62 -7.67
N ASN A 35 11.54 -9.16 -6.46
CA ASN A 35 11.08 -10.03 -5.36
C ASN A 35 9.90 -9.43 -4.55
N SER A 36 9.17 -8.50 -5.16
CA SER A 36 8.05 -7.81 -4.49
C SER A 36 6.81 -7.75 -5.38
N ILE A 37 5.63 -7.90 -4.75
CA ILE A 37 4.37 -7.45 -5.34
C ILE A 37 4.25 -5.97 -4.98
N VAL A 38 4.22 -5.12 -5.99
CA VAL A 38 4.17 -3.66 -5.81
C VAL A 38 2.77 -3.14 -6.11
N VAL A 39 2.22 -2.37 -5.17
CA VAL A 39 0.95 -1.67 -5.30
C VAL A 39 1.21 -0.17 -5.21
N VAL A 40 0.77 0.57 -6.22
CA VAL A 40 0.87 2.02 -6.28
C VAL A 40 -0.50 2.64 -6.03
N VAL A 41 -0.57 3.47 -5.00
CA VAL A 41 -1.79 4.15 -4.56
C VAL A 41 -1.88 5.53 -5.19
N ASP A 42 -2.98 5.79 -5.88
CA ASP A 42 -3.38 7.12 -6.37
C ASP A 42 -2.31 7.81 -7.25
N ASP A 43 -1.51 7.01 -7.97
CA ASP A 43 -0.56 7.47 -8.99
C ASP A 43 -0.48 6.43 -10.13
N ARG A 44 -1.46 6.51 -11.03
CA ARG A 44 -1.58 5.60 -12.18
C ARG A 44 -0.37 5.69 -13.13
N PRO A 45 0.13 6.88 -13.52
CA PRO A 45 1.34 6.97 -14.33
C PRO A 45 2.56 6.29 -13.70
N LEU A 46 2.72 6.37 -12.38
CA LEU A 46 3.80 5.67 -11.69
C LEU A 46 3.60 4.15 -11.70
N ALA A 47 2.37 3.67 -11.51
CA ALA A 47 2.05 2.23 -11.60
C ALA A 47 2.45 1.66 -12.97
N GLU A 48 2.05 2.33 -14.05
CA GLU A 48 2.37 1.93 -15.43
C GLU A 48 3.88 1.93 -15.70
N ARG A 49 4.60 2.98 -15.25
CA ARG A 49 6.05 3.07 -15.39
C ARG A 49 6.80 1.95 -14.65
N LEU A 50 6.24 1.44 -13.56
CA LEU A 50 6.84 0.37 -12.76
C LEU A 50 6.33 -1.02 -13.15
N GLY A 51 5.33 -1.14 -14.04
CA GLY A 51 4.64 -2.40 -14.29
C GLY A 51 3.96 -2.97 -13.03
N ALA A 52 3.54 -2.08 -12.12
CA ALA A 52 3.00 -2.42 -10.81
C ALA A 52 1.46 -2.43 -10.81
N LEU A 53 0.87 -2.99 -9.74
CA LEU A 53 -0.57 -2.90 -9.52
C LEU A 53 -0.94 -1.47 -9.16
N TYR A 54 -2.09 -1.00 -9.67
CA TYR A 54 -2.67 0.28 -9.29
C TYR A 54 -3.82 0.06 -8.31
N MET A 55 -3.91 0.92 -7.29
CA MET A 55 -5.05 1.02 -6.38
C MET A 55 -5.43 2.49 -6.27
N SER A 56 -6.69 2.81 -6.51
CA SER A 56 -7.22 4.15 -6.30
C SER A 56 -7.29 4.48 -4.81
N ARG A 57 -7.43 5.78 -4.50
CA ARG A 57 -7.62 6.21 -3.12
C ARG A 57 -8.91 5.66 -2.51
N GLU A 58 -9.98 5.55 -3.30
CA GLU A 58 -11.27 5.00 -2.86
C GLU A 58 -11.15 3.51 -2.51
N GLU A 59 -10.49 2.73 -3.36
CA GLU A 59 -10.22 1.30 -3.11
C GLU A 59 -9.36 1.08 -1.86
N LEU A 60 -8.37 1.95 -1.61
CA LEU A 60 -7.58 1.89 -0.38
C LEU A 60 -8.45 2.15 0.86
N GLU A 61 -9.37 3.12 0.79
CA GLU A 61 -10.25 3.44 1.90
C GLU A 61 -11.24 2.29 2.19
N GLU A 62 -11.79 1.67 1.16
CA GLU A 62 -12.63 0.47 1.29
C GLU A 62 -11.87 -0.71 1.86
N PHE A 63 -10.66 -0.97 1.35
CA PHE A 63 -9.77 -2.02 1.85
C PHE A 63 -9.48 -1.84 3.35
N LEU A 64 -9.10 -0.63 3.78
CA LEU A 64 -8.80 -0.35 5.17
C LEU A 64 -10.03 -0.43 6.08
N ARG A 65 -11.21 -0.06 5.56
CA ARG A 65 -12.47 -0.23 6.29
C ARG A 65 -12.79 -1.70 6.50
N PHE A 66 -12.58 -2.53 5.49
CA PHE A 66 -12.78 -3.98 5.59
C PHE A 66 -11.77 -4.64 6.54
N ALA A 67 -10.52 -4.16 6.55
CA ALA A 67 -9.45 -4.70 7.40
C ALA A 67 -9.47 -4.18 8.84
N GLU A 68 -10.30 -3.18 9.17
CA GLU A 68 -10.42 -2.57 10.50
C GLU A 68 -10.74 -3.57 11.65
N PRO A 69 -11.57 -4.62 11.45
CA PRO A 69 -11.78 -5.66 12.45
C PRO A 69 -10.52 -6.48 12.75
N GLU A 70 -9.66 -6.75 11.75
CA GLU A 70 -8.43 -7.52 11.94
C GLU A 70 -7.31 -6.71 12.60
N LEU A 71 -7.41 -5.38 12.58
CA LEU A 71 -6.54 -4.48 13.34
C LEU A 71 -6.89 -4.42 14.84
N ARG A 72 -8.04 -4.97 15.24
CA ARG A 72 -8.43 -5.17 16.64
C ARG A 72 -8.07 -6.60 17.05
N VAL A 73 -6.80 -6.85 17.37
CA VAL A 73 -6.47 -8.05 18.15
C VAL A 73 -7.10 -7.86 19.54
N PRO A 74 -7.93 -8.79 20.04
CA PRO A 74 -8.38 -8.74 21.44
C PRO A 74 -7.16 -8.94 22.35
N ASP A 75 -7.12 -8.15 23.44
CA ASP A 75 -6.08 -8.18 24.48
C ASP A 75 -5.74 -9.60 24.98
#